data_AF-A0A349B8J2-F1
#
_entry.id   AF-A0A349B8J2-F1
#
_cell.length_a   1.000
_cell.length_b   1.000
_cell.length_c   1.000
_cell.angle_alpha   90.00
_cell.angle_beta   90.00
_cell.angle_gamma   90.00
#
_symmetry.space_group_name_H-M   'P 1'
#
loop_
_entity.id
_entity.type
_entity.pdbx_description
1 polymer ?
#
loop_
_entity_poly.entity_id
_entity_poly.type
_entity_poly.pdbx_seq_one_letter_code
_entity_poly.pdbx_strand_id
1 'polypeptide(L)'
;MTAVATERVEPAEPSALPLLPEEPRRAGPVTRRLLARTAAVLAALEVGAVALLLAGGPTAEVVGSSMIVPGGGLLHTGRPVLFALTAALVVLCIVLWWAMSLAWGIPAVWLVSGIAAVALDDGTRWGWAVPVDFAIAATCIGAAAWSFERRFRT
;
A
#
# COMPACT_ATOMS: atom_id res chain seq x y z
N MET A 1 19.23 -38.25 60.65
CA MET A 1 19.90 -36.98 60.27
C MET A 1 20.55 -37.21 58.92
N THR A 2 19.89 -36.78 57.86
CA THR A 2 20.31 -37.03 56.46
C THR A 2 21.05 -35.79 55.96
N ALA A 3 22.31 -35.96 55.57
CA ALA A 3 23.14 -34.86 55.08
C ALA A 3 22.61 -34.36 53.73
N VAL A 4 22.27 -33.07 53.66
CA VAL A 4 21.89 -32.39 52.43
C VAL A 4 23.16 -32.15 51.62
N ALA A 5 23.34 -32.90 50.54
CA ALA A 5 24.41 -32.66 49.58
C ALA A 5 24.17 -31.31 48.90
N THR A 6 25.06 -30.35 49.16
CA THR A 6 25.04 -29.04 48.52
C THR A 6 25.63 -29.18 47.11
N GLU A 7 24.76 -29.34 46.13
CA GLU A 7 25.14 -29.31 44.72
C GLU A 7 25.72 -27.91 44.39
N ARG A 8 27.01 -27.85 44.07
CA ARG A 8 27.65 -26.62 43.59
C ARG A 8 27.18 -26.37 42.17
N VAL A 9 26.37 -25.34 41.99
CA VAL A 9 26.05 -24.80 40.66
C VAL A 9 27.35 -24.20 40.09
N GLU A 10 27.96 -24.89 39.12
CA GLU A 10 29.05 -24.33 38.33
C GLU A 10 28.52 -23.10 37.57
N PRO A 11 29.27 -21.97 37.57
CA PRO A 11 28.86 -20.80 36.81
C PRO A 11 28.81 -21.16 35.34
N ALA A 12 27.61 -21.13 34.75
CA ALA A 12 27.42 -21.33 33.32
C ALA A 12 28.30 -20.34 32.56
N GLU A 13 29.17 -20.83 31.66
CA GLU A 13 29.92 -19.96 30.75
C GLU A 13 28.94 -19.02 30.07
N PRO A 14 29.27 -17.71 29.96
CA PRO A 14 28.39 -16.74 29.34
C PRO A 14 28.04 -17.24 27.95
N SER A 15 26.78 -17.65 27.79
CA SER A 15 26.21 -18.03 26.51
C SER A 15 26.66 -17.01 25.48
N ALA A 16 27.44 -17.44 24.50
CA ALA A 16 27.86 -16.65 23.35
C ALA A 16 26.64 -16.38 22.46
N LEU A 17 25.63 -15.71 23.04
CA LEU A 17 24.45 -15.23 22.37
C LEU A 17 24.95 -14.39 21.20
N PRO A 18 24.63 -14.79 19.95
CA PRO A 18 25.01 -14.03 18.79
C PRO A 18 24.51 -12.59 18.96
N LEU A 19 25.43 -11.65 19.21
CA LEU A 19 25.08 -10.26 19.34
C LEU A 19 24.49 -9.81 18.00
N LEU A 20 23.35 -9.12 18.07
CA LEU A 20 22.79 -8.48 16.89
C LEU A 20 23.81 -7.45 16.36
N PRO A 21 24.00 -7.35 15.04
CA PRO A 21 24.93 -6.37 14.47
C PRO A 21 24.54 -4.96 14.91
N GLU A 22 25.54 -4.14 15.26
CA GLU A 22 25.37 -2.75 15.69
C GLU A 22 24.69 -1.89 14.62
N GLU A 23 24.91 -2.23 13.34
CA GLU A 23 24.29 -1.60 12.18
C GLU A 23 23.48 -2.62 11.38
N PRO A 24 22.24 -2.95 11.80
CA PRO A 24 21.40 -3.88 11.07
C PRO A 24 21.02 -3.28 9.71
N ARG A 25 21.12 -4.11 8.65
CA ARG A 25 20.63 -3.73 7.32
C ARG A 25 19.14 -3.36 7.40
N ARG A 26 18.74 -2.26 6.76
CA ARG A 26 17.35 -1.75 6.73
C ARG A 26 16.29 -2.80 6.36
N ALA A 27 16.67 -3.72 5.47
CA ALA A 27 15.83 -4.86 5.09
C ALA A 27 16.72 -6.07 4.77
N GLY A 28 16.33 -7.25 5.25
CA GLY A 28 16.92 -8.53 4.85
C GLY A 28 16.69 -8.84 3.36
N PRO A 29 17.41 -9.82 2.79
CA PRO A 29 17.34 -10.12 1.36
C PRO A 29 15.92 -10.52 0.91
N VAL A 30 15.17 -11.25 1.73
CA VAL A 30 13.78 -11.64 1.46
C VAL A 30 12.87 -10.43 1.44
N THR A 31 12.91 -9.59 2.48
CA THR A 31 12.11 -8.36 2.56
C THR A 31 12.40 -7.42 1.40
N ARG A 32 13.68 -7.24 1.02
CA ARG A 32 14.07 -6.42 -0.13
C ARG A 32 13.49 -6.96 -1.44
N ARG A 33 13.50 -8.28 -1.65
CA ARG A 33 12.91 -8.91 -2.84
C ARG A 33 11.39 -8.72 -2.89
N LEU A 34 10.72 -8.85 -1.74
CA LEU A 34 9.27 -8.62 -1.65
C LEU A 34 8.92 -7.15 -1.93
N LEU A 35 9.65 -6.20 -1.32
CA LEU A 35 9.46 -4.77 -1.58
C LEU A 35 9.71 -4.41 -3.05
N ALA A 36 10.78 -4.95 -3.66
CA ALA A 36 11.07 -4.73 -5.08
C ALA A 36 9.96 -5.30 -5.98
N ARG A 37 9.44 -6.50 -5.66
CA ARG A 37 8.32 -7.09 -6.41
C ARG A 37 7.06 -6.23 -6.29
N THR A 38 6.72 -5.77 -5.08
CA THR A 38 5.57 -4.90 -4.86
C THR A 38 5.74 -3.58 -5.62
N ALA A 39 6.91 -2.95 -5.56
CA ALA A 39 7.21 -1.73 -6.30
C ALA A 39 7.11 -1.94 -7.82
N ALA A 40 7.60 -3.06 -8.34
CA ALA A 40 7.49 -3.38 -9.77
C ALA A 40 6.03 -3.59 -10.22
N VAL A 41 5.21 -4.24 -9.40
CA VAL A 41 3.78 -4.41 -9.68
C VAL A 41 3.07 -3.06 -9.69
N LEU A 42 3.32 -2.21 -8.69
CA LEU A 42 2.74 -0.86 -8.64
C LEU A 42 3.19 -0.01 -9.83
N ALA A 43 4.48 -0.04 -10.18
CA ALA A 43 5.00 0.67 -11.34
C ALA A 43 4.37 0.17 -12.65
N ALA A 44 4.15 -1.14 -12.80
CA ALA A 44 3.48 -1.69 -13.97
C ALA A 44 2.02 -1.23 -14.08
N LEU A 45 1.30 -1.13 -12.95
CA LEU A 45 -0.06 -0.58 -12.92
C LEU A 45 -0.08 0.90 -13.33
N GLU A 46 0.84 1.72 -12.80
CA GLU A 46 0.97 3.14 -13.16
C GLU A 46 1.31 3.33 -14.64
N VAL A 47 2.24 2.54 -15.17
CA VAL A 47 2.57 2.56 -16.61
C VAL A 47 1.36 2.15 -17.46
N GLY A 48 0.60 1.14 -17.02
CA GLY A 48 -0.64 0.74 -17.67
C GLY A 48 -1.70 1.85 -17.65
N ALA A 49 -1.84 2.55 -16.52
CA ALA A 49 -2.76 3.68 -16.38
C ALA A 49 -2.40 4.82 -17.35
N VAL A 50 -1.12 5.19 -17.40
CA VAL A 50 -0.61 6.20 -18.35
C VAL A 50 -0.84 5.75 -19.79
N ALA A 51 -0.58 4.48 -20.12
CA ALA A 51 -0.80 3.96 -21.47
C ALA A 51 -2.28 4.05 -21.89
N LEU A 52 -3.23 3.76 -21.00
CA LEU A 52 -4.66 3.92 -21.27
C LEU A 52 -5.05 5.39 -21.47
N LEU A 53 -4.53 6.29 -20.63
CA LEU A 53 -4.78 7.73 -20.77
C LEU A 53 -4.22 8.28 -22.10
N LEU A 54 -3.05 7.81 -22.53
CA LEU A 54 -2.43 8.20 -23.80
C LEU A 54 -3.10 7.58 -25.02
N ALA A 55 -3.60 6.34 -24.92
CA ALA A 55 -4.40 5.71 -25.97
C ALA A 55 -5.68 6.50 -26.24
N GLY A 56 -6.19 7.16 -25.20
CA GLY A 56 -7.36 8.03 -25.26
C GLY A 56 -8.66 7.26 -25.41
N GLY A 57 -9.75 8.01 -25.31
CA GLY A 57 -11.09 7.48 -25.50
C GLY A 57 -11.84 7.24 -24.19
N PRO A 58 -13.18 7.30 -24.23
CA PRO A 58 -14.06 7.29 -23.07
C PRO A 58 -13.69 6.30 -21.96
N THR A 59 -13.73 5.03 -22.29
CA THR A 59 -13.55 3.96 -21.32
C THR A 59 -12.09 3.87 -20.88
N ALA A 60 -11.13 4.14 -21.77
CA ALA A 60 -9.71 4.09 -21.44
C ALA A 60 -9.33 5.17 -20.42
N GLU A 61 -9.87 6.38 -20.56
CA GLU A 61 -9.64 7.49 -19.62
C GLU A 61 -10.19 7.18 -18.22
N VAL A 62 -11.42 6.65 -18.15
CA VAL A 62 -12.07 6.27 -16.88
C VAL A 62 -11.34 5.11 -16.19
N VAL A 63 -10.95 4.09 -16.96
CA VAL A 63 -10.19 2.95 -16.44
C VAL A 63 -8.78 3.38 -16.01
N GLY A 64 -8.09 4.16 -16.84
CA GLY A 64 -6.75 4.69 -16.52
C GLY A 64 -6.76 5.50 -15.23
N SER A 65 -7.71 6.42 -15.08
CA SER A 65 -7.88 7.21 -13.84
C SER A 65 -8.16 6.30 -12.63
N SER A 66 -8.99 5.27 -12.80
CA SER A 66 -9.26 4.28 -11.74
C SER A 66 -8.06 3.41 -11.39
N MET A 67 -7.04 3.30 -12.25
CA MET A 67 -5.82 2.55 -11.96
C MET A 67 -4.80 3.37 -11.15
N ILE A 68 -4.81 4.70 -11.26
CA ILE A 68 -3.89 5.59 -10.52
C ILE A 68 -4.26 5.63 -9.04
N VAL A 69 -5.54 5.86 -8.74
CA VAL A 69 -6.06 5.87 -7.36
C VAL A 69 -7.40 5.15 -7.27
N PRO A 70 -7.72 4.51 -6.14
CA PRO A 70 -9.02 3.88 -5.94
C PRO A 70 -10.13 4.93 -6.05
N GLY A 71 -11.03 4.74 -7.01
CA GLY A 71 -12.12 5.66 -7.31
C GLY A 71 -11.75 6.83 -8.23
N GLY A 72 -10.53 6.93 -8.77
CA GLY A 72 -10.13 8.03 -9.67
C GLY A 72 -11.07 8.21 -10.87
N GLY A 73 -11.54 7.10 -11.47
CA GLY A 73 -12.57 7.16 -12.52
C GLY A 73 -13.92 7.73 -12.06
N LEU A 74 -14.30 7.59 -10.78
CA LEU A 74 -15.50 8.24 -10.24
C LEU A 74 -15.32 9.75 -10.17
N LEU A 75 -14.13 10.22 -9.77
CA LEU A 75 -13.83 11.66 -9.79
C LEU A 75 -13.80 12.18 -11.23
N HIS A 76 -13.15 11.43 -12.14
CA HIS A 76 -13.07 11.75 -13.55
C HIS A 76 -14.46 11.86 -14.22
N THR A 77 -15.40 10.98 -13.85
CA THR A 77 -16.79 10.99 -14.35
C THR A 77 -17.72 11.93 -13.56
N GLY A 78 -17.18 12.85 -12.77
CA GLY A 78 -17.97 13.89 -12.08
C GLY A 78 -18.76 13.41 -10.85
N ARG A 79 -18.31 12.33 -10.18
CA ARG A 79 -18.95 11.72 -9.00
C ARG A 79 -18.11 11.88 -7.73
N PRO A 80 -17.85 13.12 -7.26
CA PRO A 80 -16.94 13.36 -6.13
C PRO A 80 -17.42 12.73 -4.81
N VAL A 81 -18.73 12.59 -4.62
CA VAL A 81 -19.30 11.95 -3.43
C VAL A 81 -18.95 10.45 -3.38
N LEU A 82 -19.06 9.74 -4.52
CA LEU A 82 -18.69 8.33 -4.60
C LEU A 82 -17.17 8.13 -4.53
N PHE A 83 -16.38 9.08 -5.05
CA PHE A 83 -14.94 9.13 -4.83
C PHE A 83 -14.60 9.25 -3.33
N ALA A 84 -15.21 10.20 -2.61
CA ALA A 84 -15.01 10.37 -1.18
C ALA A 84 -15.43 9.13 -0.37
N LEU A 85 -16.55 8.50 -0.76
CA LEU A 85 -17.00 7.23 -0.16
C LEU A 85 -15.98 6.11 -0.41
N THR A 86 -15.41 6.02 -1.61
CA THR A 86 -14.38 5.04 -1.95
C THR A 86 -13.13 5.26 -1.09
N ALA A 87 -12.69 6.50 -0.92
CA ALA A 87 -11.57 6.82 -0.03
C ALA A 87 -11.86 6.41 1.44
N ALA A 88 -13.06 6.70 1.95
CA ALA A 88 -13.47 6.28 3.28
C ALA A 88 -13.49 4.75 3.43
N LEU A 89 -13.97 4.03 2.41
CA LEU A 89 -13.96 2.57 2.38
C LEU A 89 -12.55 2.01 2.34
N VAL A 90 -11.62 2.62 1.59
CA VAL A 90 -10.20 2.22 1.60
C VAL A 90 -9.59 2.40 2.99
N VAL A 91 -9.85 3.53 3.66
CA VAL A 91 -9.40 3.76 5.05
C VAL A 91 -9.99 2.72 6.00
N LEU A 92 -11.28 2.42 5.87
CA LEU A 92 -11.92 1.37 6.65
C LEU A 92 -11.28 0.00 6.38
N CYS A 93 -11.00 -0.35 5.12
CA CYS A 93 -10.33 -1.59 4.77
C CYS A 93 -8.91 -1.67 5.35
N ILE A 94 -8.19 -0.55 5.44
CA ILE A 94 -6.88 -0.51 6.13
C ILE A 94 -7.07 -0.84 7.62
N VAL A 95 -8.06 -0.24 8.29
CA VAL A 95 -8.36 -0.54 9.70
C VAL A 95 -8.75 -2.01 9.90
N LEU A 96 -9.63 -2.54 9.04
CA LEU A 96 -10.07 -3.94 9.09
C LEU A 96 -8.96 -4.93 8.71
N TRP A 97 -8.01 -4.52 7.87
CA TRP A 97 -6.83 -5.32 7.60
C TRP A 97 -6.02 -5.51 8.88
N TRP A 98 -5.80 -4.46 9.67
CA TRP A 98 -5.12 -4.59 10.96
C TRP A 98 -5.93 -5.36 12.01
N ALA A 99 -7.24 -5.13 12.09
CA ALA A 99 -8.08 -5.73 13.12
C ALA A 99 -8.43 -7.20 12.85
N MET A 100 -8.64 -7.57 11.58
CA MET A 100 -9.22 -8.86 11.17
C MET A 100 -8.43 -9.57 10.06
N SER A 101 -7.26 -9.06 9.67
CA SER A 101 -6.47 -9.59 8.53
C SER A 101 -7.23 -9.61 7.20
N LEU A 102 -8.19 -8.70 7.00
CA LEU A 102 -8.97 -8.58 5.76
C LEU A 102 -8.16 -7.90 4.63
N ALA A 103 -7.08 -8.54 4.18
CA ALA A 103 -6.18 -7.99 3.16
C ALA A 103 -6.85 -7.78 1.79
N TRP A 104 -7.91 -8.54 1.47
CA TRP A 104 -8.65 -8.43 0.21
C TRP A 104 -9.60 -7.24 0.13
N GLY A 105 -9.86 -6.54 1.24
CA GLY A 105 -10.78 -5.41 1.26
C GLY A 105 -10.35 -4.27 0.33
N ILE A 106 -9.06 -3.92 0.35
CA ILE A 106 -8.52 -2.83 -0.49
C ILE A 106 -8.63 -3.17 -1.99
N PRO A 107 -8.14 -4.34 -2.48
CA PRO A 107 -8.36 -4.73 -3.87
C PRO A 107 -9.84 -4.78 -4.29
N ALA A 108 -10.73 -5.25 -3.41
CA ALA A 108 -12.15 -5.34 -3.71
C ALA A 108 -12.78 -3.94 -3.89
N VAL A 109 -12.50 -3.00 -2.98
CA VAL A 109 -12.98 -1.60 -3.10
C VAL A 109 -12.43 -0.96 -4.37
N TRP A 110 -11.17 -1.21 -4.69
CA TRP A 110 -10.55 -0.69 -5.91
C TRP A 110 -11.25 -1.22 -7.17
N LEU A 111 -11.47 -2.53 -7.25
CA LEU A 111 -12.13 -3.15 -8.41
C LEU A 111 -13.59 -2.68 -8.53
N VAL A 112 -14.35 -2.69 -7.43
CA VAL A 112 -15.76 -2.28 -7.42
C VAL A 112 -15.90 -0.81 -7.82
N SER A 113 -15.05 0.08 -7.31
CA SER A 113 -15.09 1.51 -7.67
C SER A 113 -14.72 1.75 -9.13
N GLY A 114 -13.75 1.01 -9.69
CA GLY A 114 -13.42 1.09 -11.12
C GLY A 114 -14.55 0.60 -12.03
N ILE A 115 -15.19 -0.53 -11.68
CA ILE A 115 -16.37 -1.03 -12.41
C ILE A 115 -17.52 -0.02 -12.32
N ALA A 116 -17.77 0.54 -11.12
CA ALA A 116 -18.81 1.53 -10.92
C ALA A 116 -18.54 2.80 -11.74
N ALA A 117 -17.29 3.25 -11.86
CA ALA A 117 -16.93 4.39 -12.68
C ALA A 117 -17.29 4.20 -14.15
N VAL A 118 -16.99 3.02 -14.72
CA VAL A 118 -17.33 2.69 -16.12
C VAL A 118 -18.85 2.53 -16.28
N ALA A 119 -19.50 1.83 -15.36
CA ALA A 119 -20.94 1.56 -15.45
C ALA A 119 -21.81 2.81 -15.30
N LEU A 120 -21.31 3.82 -14.60
CA LEU A 120 -22.02 5.07 -14.37
C LEU A 120 -21.60 6.19 -15.34
N ASP A 121 -20.63 5.99 -16.23
CA ASP A 121 -20.21 7.05 -17.17
C ASP A 121 -21.39 7.51 -18.05
N ASP A 122 -21.77 8.79 -17.89
CA ASP A 122 -22.83 9.47 -18.63
C ASP A 122 -22.29 10.48 -19.65
N GLY A 123 -20.97 10.51 -19.85
CA GLY A 123 -20.27 11.44 -20.73
C GLY A 123 -19.78 12.72 -20.03
N THR A 124 -20.18 12.98 -18.77
CA THR A 124 -19.64 14.10 -17.99
C THR A 124 -18.22 13.80 -17.56
N ARG A 125 -17.25 14.65 -17.94
CA ARG A 125 -15.83 14.46 -17.59
C ARG A 125 -15.15 15.68 -17.03
N TRP A 126 -14.35 15.44 -16.00
CA TRP A 126 -13.50 16.44 -15.37
C TRP A 126 -12.05 16.16 -15.73
N GLY A 127 -11.56 16.78 -16.81
CA GLY A 127 -10.17 16.61 -17.26
C GLY A 127 -9.13 16.99 -16.20
N TRP A 128 -9.48 17.86 -15.25
CA TRP A 128 -8.63 18.21 -14.11
C TRP A 128 -8.50 17.09 -13.07
N ALA A 129 -9.37 16.07 -13.08
CA ALA A 129 -9.30 14.94 -12.15
C ALA A 129 -8.01 14.14 -12.37
N VAL A 130 -7.56 13.98 -13.62
CA VAL A 130 -6.35 13.21 -13.95
C VAL A 130 -5.09 13.75 -13.23
N PRO A 131 -4.72 15.04 -13.31
CA PRO A 131 -3.58 15.54 -12.55
C PRO A 131 -3.81 15.50 -11.03
N VAL A 132 -5.05 15.60 -10.54
CA VAL A 132 -5.36 15.43 -9.11
C VAL A 132 -5.12 13.99 -8.66
N ASP A 133 -5.52 13.00 -9.44
CA ASP A 133 -5.28 11.58 -9.15
C ASP A 133 -3.77 11.30 -9.05
N PHE A 134 -2.97 11.82 -9.98
CA PHE A 134 -1.50 11.72 -9.90
C PHE A 134 -0.92 12.44 -8.69
N ALA A 135 -1.43 13.62 -8.33
CA ALA A 135 -0.97 14.35 -7.15
C ALA A 135 -1.26 13.56 -5.85
N ILE A 136 -2.42 12.92 -5.77
CA ILE A 136 -2.79 12.05 -4.64
C ILE A 136 -1.87 10.83 -4.59
N ALA A 137 -1.70 10.10 -5.71
CA ALA A 137 -0.83 8.93 -5.79
C ALA A 137 0.61 9.28 -5.37
N ALA A 138 1.17 10.36 -5.93
CA ALA A 138 2.51 10.85 -5.59
C ALA A 138 2.63 11.23 -4.11
N THR A 139 1.61 11.87 -3.53
CA THR A 139 1.58 12.24 -2.11
C THR A 139 1.57 10.99 -1.23
N CYS A 140 0.74 9.99 -1.54
CA CYS A 140 0.67 8.74 -0.80
C CYS A 140 2.00 7.97 -0.84
N ILE A 141 2.61 7.85 -2.02
CA ILE A 141 3.92 7.20 -2.20
C ILE A 141 5.01 7.96 -1.45
N GLY A 142 5.04 9.29 -1.58
CA GLY A 142 6.00 10.15 -0.90
C GLY A 142 5.88 10.07 0.62
N ALA A 143 4.65 10.11 1.15
CA ALA A 143 4.39 9.98 2.59
C ALA A 143 4.81 8.61 3.13
N ALA A 144 4.55 7.53 2.38
CA ALA A 144 4.99 6.18 2.75
C ALA A 144 6.53 6.07 2.77
N ALA A 145 7.21 6.59 1.73
CA ALA A 145 8.67 6.60 1.64
C ALA A 145 9.30 7.42 2.76
N TRP A 146 8.77 8.62 3.04
CA TRP A 146 9.24 9.48 4.13
C TRP A 146 9.05 8.84 5.50
N SER A 147 7.88 8.24 5.75
CA SER A 147 7.58 7.56 7.00
C SER A 147 8.50 6.36 7.24
N PHE A 148 8.85 5.63 6.18
CA PHE A 148 9.81 4.53 6.24
C PHE A 148 11.23 5.04 6.55
N GLU A 149 11.71 6.05 5.82
CA GLU A 149 13.05 6.61 5.99
C GLU A 149 13.25 7.25 7.37
N ARG A 150 12.23 7.94 7.90
CA ARG A 150 12.27 8.57 9.23
C ARG A 150 12.58 7.57 10.35
N ARG A 151 12.17 6.30 10.22
CA ARG A 151 12.41 5.24 11.22
C ARG A 151 13.87 4.80 11.31
N PHE A 152 14.71 5.09 10.31
CA PHE A 152 16.13 4.71 10.28
C PHE A 152 17.08 5.86 10.57
N ARG A 153 16.55 7.07 10.81
CA ARG A 153 17.34 8.28 11.11
C ARG A 153 17.40 8.61 12.60
N THR A 154 16.60 7.91 13.41
CA THR A 154 16.55 7.99 14.88
C THR A 154 17.24 6.80 15.48
#